data_AF-A0AAU5LLW1-F1
#
_entry.id   AF-A0AAU5LLW1-F1
#
_cell.length_a   1.000
_cell.length_b   1.000
_cell.length_c   1.000
_cell.angle_alpha   90.00
_cell.angle_beta   90.00
_cell.angle_gamma   90.00
#
_symmetry.space_group_name_H-M   'P 1'
#
loop_
_entity.id
_entity.type
_entity.pdbx_description
1 polymer ?
#
loop_
_entity_poly.entity_id
_entity_poly.type
_entity_poly.pdbx_seq_one_letter_code
_entity_poly.pdbx_strand_id
1 'polypeptide(L)'
;MRFIAAAAGLVLIAGCSSVDAADIRTSGFNTNIVVTVPERATHADVWVQLRSGTLTYVDLSDTDKLTSTAGGQTVDLRRHKSLGVITYLGRLDNPGGPGSEVVLGLQRDSENDPAPRSVVRLADPVGVLAPSAGARHSRARDLAVRLTTPSDQQTSIEWTGPCVSSGSLRLDPGQSDVTIPRGSFKVPPPATTSPTPSPLPSSCKLTLTVTRSVDGQLDPAYKKGTIRAESVATREFTSIP
;
A
#
# COMPACT_ATOMS: atom_id res chain seq x y z
N MET A 1 -43.55 -31.72 -28.06
CA MET A 1 -43.08 -30.31 -27.94
C MET A 1 -42.12 -30.26 -26.77
N ARG A 2 -40.83 -29.96 -27.02
CA ARG A 2 -39.76 -29.97 -26.00
C ARG A 2 -39.59 -28.55 -25.46
N PHE A 3 -39.90 -28.34 -24.18
CA PHE A 3 -39.66 -27.08 -23.48
C PHE A 3 -38.18 -26.99 -23.10
N ILE A 4 -37.47 -26.03 -23.68
CA ILE A 4 -36.09 -25.67 -23.27
C ILE A 4 -36.23 -24.64 -22.14
N ALA A 5 -35.98 -25.07 -20.91
CA ALA A 5 -35.90 -24.19 -19.76
C ALA A 5 -34.55 -23.45 -19.79
N ALA A 6 -34.57 -22.16 -20.09
CA ALA A 6 -33.41 -21.28 -19.99
C ALA A 6 -33.19 -20.92 -18.51
N ALA A 7 -32.19 -21.55 -17.88
CA ALA A 7 -31.72 -21.17 -16.56
C ALA A 7 -30.93 -19.86 -16.68
N ALA A 8 -31.57 -18.74 -16.33
CA ALA A 8 -30.91 -17.46 -16.14
C ALA A 8 -29.99 -17.53 -14.91
N GLY A 9 -28.68 -17.54 -15.16
CA GLY A 9 -27.66 -17.51 -14.12
C GLY A 9 -27.69 -16.18 -13.36
N LEU A 10 -28.05 -16.24 -12.08
CA LEU A 10 -28.00 -15.10 -11.16
C LEU A 10 -26.52 -14.77 -10.89
N VAL A 11 -25.98 -13.77 -11.57
CA VAL A 11 -24.66 -13.20 -11.25
C VAL A 11 -24.83 -12.42 -9.95
N LEU A 12 -24.46 -13.02 -8.82
CA LEU A 12 -24.28 -12.31 -7.57
C LEU A 12 -23.05 -11.41 -7.71
N ILE A 13 -23.28 -10.17 -8.16
CA ILE A 13 -22.27 -9.11 -8.11
C ILE A 13 -22.00 -8.89 -6.62
N ALA A 14 -20.91 -9.46 -6.11
CA ALA A 14 -20.38 -9.12 -4.80
C ALA A 14 -19.87 -7.67 -4.84
N GLY A 15 -20.82 -6.73 -4.79
CA GLY A 15 -20.54 -5.31 -4.76
C GLY A 15 -19.88 -4.93 -3.43
N CYS A 16 -18.86 -4.08 -3.49
CA CYS A 16 -18.35 -3.42 -2.30
C CYS A 16 -19.52 -2.60 -1.69
N SER A 17 -19.95 -2.97 -0.48
CA SER A 17 -21.00 -2.23 0.22
C SER A 17 -20.38 -1.12 1.06
N SER A 18 -21.18 -0.10 1.37
CA SER A 18 -20.83 0.94 2.33
C SER A 18 -21.90 1.07 3.40
N VAL A 19 -21.51 1.54 4.58
CA VAL A 19 -22.38 1.81 5.72
C VAL A 19 -22.03 3.17 6.30
N ASP A 20 -23.05 3.90 6.76
CA ASP A 20 -22.84 5.19 7.42
C ASP A 20 -22.17 4.94 8.78
N ALA A 21 -21.20 5.78 9.13
CA ALA A 21 -20.55 5.73 10.41
C ALA A 21 -21.54 5.97 11.57
N ALA A 22 -22.59 6.77 11.38
CA ALA A 22 -23.60 7.02 12.41
C ALA A 22 -24.30 5.74 12.91
N ASP A 23 -24.35 4.69 12.08
CA ASP A 23 -24.97 3.41 12.42
C ASP A 23 -24.03 2.45 13.19
N ILE A 24 -22.76 2.83 13.38
CA ILE A 24 -21.72 1.95 13.92
C ILE A 24 -20.78 2.71 14.86
N ARG A 25 -20.66 2.21 16.09
CA ARG A 25 -19.65 2.68 17.05
C ARG A 25 -18.23 2.39 16.59
N THR A 26 -17.26 3.18 17.05
CA THR A 26 -15.84 3.03 16.65
C THR A 26 -15.26 1.64 16.96
N SER A 27 -15.77 0.99 18.01
CA SER A 27 -15.46 -0.42 18.36
C SER A 27 -15.95 -1.47 17.35
N GLY A 28 -16.71 -1.05 16.33
CA GLY A 28 -17.08 -1.85 15.16
C GLY A 28 -16.13 -1.69 13.97
N PHE A 29 -15.22 -0.72 13.99
CA PHE A 29 -14.35 -0.40 12.86
C PHE A 29 -13.10 -1.29 12.84
N ASN A 30 -12.85 -1.87 11.67
CA ASN A 30 -11.59 -2.45 11.27
C ASN A 30 -10.81 -1.40 10.46
N THR A 31 -9.64 -1.00 10.97
CA THR A 31 -8.92 0.17 10.45
C THR A 31 -7.60 -0.24 9.81
N ASN A 32 -7.27 0.32 8.65
CA ASN A 32 -5.94 0.21 8.06
C ASN A 32 -5.41 1.59 7.73
N ILE A 33 -4.31 1.97 8.35
CA ILE A 33 -3.64 3.26 8.21
C ILE A 33 -2.25 3.03 7.64
N VAL A 34 -1.92 3.75 6.57
CA VAL A 34 -0.58 3.77 5.98
C VAL A 34 -0.13 5.22 5.83
N VAL A 35 1.04 5.53 6.38
CA VAL A 35 1.72 6.82 6.20
C VAL A 35 2.93 6.61 5.31
N THR A 36 2.91 7.09 4.08
CA THR A 36 3.95 6.85 3.09
C THR A 36 4.80 8.10 2.88
N VAL A 37 6.12 7.96 2.98
CA VAL A 37 7.12 8.97 2.60
C VAL A 37 7.82 8.52 1.33
N PRO A 38 7.48 9.11 0.16
CA PRO A 38 8.19 8.80 -1.08
C PRO A 38 9.67 9.20 -1.00
N GLU A 39 10.51 8.51 -1.75
CA GLU A 39 11.95 8.82 -1.83
C GLU A 39 12.17 10.29 -2.19
N ARG A 40 13.00 10.99 -1.38
CA ARG A 40 13.34 12.42 -1.50
C ARG A 40 12.16 13.38 -1.39
N ALA A 41 10.96 12.90 -1.05
CA ALA A 41 9.84 13.79 -0.78
C ALA A 41 10.02 14.49 0.57
N THR A 42 9.55 15.73 0.65
CA THR A 42 9.44 16.50 1.90
C THR A 42 8.04 16.41 2.50
N HIS A 43 7.21 15.48 2.04
CA HIS A 43 5.85 15.25 2.52
C HIS A 43 5.62 13.78 2.83
N ALA A 44 4.62 13.50 3.66
CA ALA A 44 4.06 12.18 3.86
C ALA A 44 2.61 12.16 3.36
N ASP A 45 2.27 11.17 2.54
CA ASP A 45 0.89 10.90 2.16
C ASP A 45 0.27 9.97 3.21
N VAL A 46 -0.92 10.31 3.71
CA VAL A 46 -1.66 9.55 4.71
C VAL A 46 -2.85 8.91 4.04
N TRP A 47 -2.95 7.59 4.14
CA TRP A 47 -4.05 6.80 3.62
C TRP A 47 -4.73 6.05 4.76
N VAL A 48 -6.05 6.18 4.86
CA VAL A 48 -6.86 5.50 5.86
C VAL A 48 -8.02 4.78 5.20
N GLN A 49 -8.25 3.56 5.62
CA GLN A 49 -9.42 2.78 5.23
C GLN A 49 -10.11 2.24 6.48
N LEU A 50 -11.42 2.49 6.54
CA LEU A 50 -12.29 2.05 7.62
C LEU A 50 -13.29 1.05 7.06
N ARG A 51 -13.47 -0.08 7.76
CA ARG A 51 -14.42 -1.13 7.37
C ARG A 51 -15.24 -1.61 8.56
N SER A 52 -16.48 -2.03 8.29
CA SER A 52 -17.27 -2.86 9.19
C SER A 52 -17.25 -4.29 8.65
N GLY A 53 -16.66 -5.22 9.39
CA GLY A 53 -16.39 -6.56 8.87
C GLY A 53 -15.35 -6.53 7.73
N THR A 54 -15.55 -7.38 6.71
CA THR A 54 -14.51 -7.62 5.68
C THR A 54 -14.72 -6.79 4.41
N LEU A 55 -15.97 -6.64 3.96
CA LEU A 55 -16.29 -6.11 2.63
C LEU A 55 -17.10 -4.80 2.65
N THR A 56 -17.46 -4.30 3.84
CA THR A 56 -18.27 -3.09 3.99
C THR A 56 -17.37 -1.93 4.41
N TYR A 57 -17.30 -0.89 3.59
CA TYR A 57 -16.54 0.32 3.86
C TYR A 57 -17.36 1.29 4.72
N VAL A 58 -16.72 1.95 5.66
CA VAL A 58 -17.36 2.97 6.50
C VAL A 58 -17.29 4.32 5.81
N ASP A 59 -18.46 4.91 5.59
CA ASP A 59 -18.62 6.29 5.12
C ASP A 59 -18.81 7.19 6.34
N LEU A 60 -17.85 8.07 6.62
CA LEU A 60 -17.91 9.00 7.75
C LEU A 60 -18.96 10.06 7.46
N SER A 61 -19.76 10.38 8.47
CA SER A 61 -20.73 11.46 8.39
C SER A 61 -20.03 12.82 8.33
N ASP A 62 -20.75 13.87 7.95
CA ASP A 62 -20.21 15.24 7.87
C ASP A 62 -19.75 15.80 9.22
N THR A 63 -20.18 15.19 10.33
CA THR A 63 -19.79 15.56 11.70
C THR A 63 -18.55 14.82 12.20
N ASP A 64 -18.22 13.68 11.58
CA ASP A 64 -17.03 12.91 11.91
C ASP A 64 -15.80 13.49 11.19
N LYS A 65 -14.65 13.53 11.87
CA LYS A 65 -13.40 14.05 11.30
C LYS A 65 -12.24 13.10 11.52
N LEU A 66 -11.59 12.72 10.42
CA LEU A 66 -10.27 12.10 10.47
C LEU A 66 -9.20 13.17 10.30
N THR A 67 -8.25 13.20 11.23
CA THR A 67 -7.13 14.13 11.22
C THR A 67 -5.82 13.37 11.33
N SER A 68 -4.76 13.93 10.76
CA SER A 68 -3.39 13.48 11.00
C SER A 68 -2.52 14.67 11.39
N THR A 69 -1.63 14.46 12.36
CA THR A 69 -0.78 15.50 12.94
C THR A 69 0.66 15.04 12.97
N ALA A 70 1.57 15.85 12.43
CA ALA A 70 3.02 15.65 12.48
C ALA A 70 3.74 16.98 12.23
N GLY A 71 4.95 17.16 12.76
CA GLY A 71 5.75 18.38 12.49
C GLY A 71 5.07 19.69 12.89
N GLY A 72 4.13 19.66 13.85
CA GLY A 72 3.34 20.82 14.26
C GLY A 72 2.19 21.20 13.29
N GLN A 73 1.97 20.40 12.25
CA GLN A 73 0.84 20.56 11.33
C GLN A 73 -0.24 19.53 11.63
N THR A 74 -1.50 19.94 11.48
CA THR A 74 -2.66 19.05 11.50
C THR A 74 -3.40 19.19 10.17
N VAL A 75 -3.76 18.07 9.56
CA VAL A 75 -4.48 18.02 8.29
C VAL A 75 -5.73 17.14 8.41
N ASP A 76 -6.82 17.62 7.84
CA ASP A 76 -8.06 16.85 7.71
C ASP A 76 -7.94 15.90 6.52
N LEU A 77 -8.25 14.62 6.74
CA LEU A 77 -8.23 13.61 5.69
C LEU A 77 -9.55 13.66 4.92
N ARG A 78 -9.44 13.74 3.60
CA ARG A 78 -10.59 13.89 2.70
C ARG A 78 -11.05 12.55 2.17
N ARG A 79 -12.37 12.35 2.18
CA ARG A 79 -13.03 11.18 1.60
C ARG A 79 -12.72 11.06 0.11
N HIS A 80 -12.38 9.86 -0.31
CA HIS A 80 -12.20 9.46 -1.70
C HIS A 80 -12.94 8.13 -1.95
N LYS A 81 -13.81 8.10 -2.97
CA LYS A 81 -14.60 6.92 -3.34
C LYS A 81 -14.32 6.54 -4.79
N SER A 82 -13.90 5.30 -5.02
CA SER A 82 -13.65 4.75 -6.37
C SER A 82 -14.05 3.28 -6.42
N LEU A 83 -14.84 2.90 -7.43
CA LEU A 83 -15.33 1.52 -7.62
C LEU A 83 -15.98 0.90 -6.36
N GLY A 84 -16.66 1.74 -5.55
CA GLY A 84 -17.31 1.32 -4.30
C GLY A 84 -16.39 1.22 -3.08
N VAL A 85 -15.08 1.40 -3.26
CA VAL A 85 -14.09 1.48 -2.18
C VAL A 85 -14.06 2.90 -1.63
N ILE A 86 -14.14 3.04 -0.30
CA ILE A 86 -14.00 4.33 0.40
C ILE A 86 -12.67 4.36 1.13
N THR A 87 -11.95 5.47 0.99
CA THR A 87 -10.66 5.76 1.64
C THR A 87 -10.63 7.23 2.05
N TYR A 88 -9.78 7.57 3.01
CA TYR A 88 -9.56 8.93 3.46
C TYR A 88 -8.09 9.28 3.28
N LEU A 89 -7.85 10.38 2.58
CA LEU A 89 -6.51 10.76 2.10
C LEU A 89 -6.12 12.12 2.67
N GLY A 90 -4.89 12.23 3.15
CA GLY A 90 -4.29 13.47 3.61
C GLY A 90 -2.84 13.58 3.16
N ARG A 91 -2.27 14.77 3.28
CA ARG A 91 -0.85 15.01 3.06
C ARG A 91 -0.32 15.89 4.17
N LEU A 92 0.74 15.44 4.83
CA LEU A 92 1.49 16.20 5.82
C LEU A 92 2.72 16.79 5.13
N ASP A 93 2.84 18.11 5.09
CA ASP A 93 4.01 18.78 4.53
C ASP A 93 5.06 18.97 5.63
N ASN A 94 6.30 18.55 5.37
CA ASN A 94 7.40 18.57 6.33
C ASN A 94 7.03 17.91 7.68
N PRO A 95 6.60 16.63 7.70
CA PRO A 95 6.12 15.95 8.91
C PRO A 95 7.20 15.73 9.97
N GLY A 96 8.45 16.08 9.69
CA GLY A 96 9.63 15.81 10.50
C GLY A 96 10.62 14.89 9.78
N GLY A 97 11.66 14.49 10.52
CA GLY A 97 12.65 13.53 10.05
C GLY A 97 12.29 12.08 10.38
N PRO A 98 13.16 11.13 10.05
CA PRO A 98 13.02 9.71 10.42
C PRO A 98 12.75 9.55 11.92
N GLY A 99 11.85 8.64 12.28
CA GLY A 99 11.46 8.40 13.67
C GLY A 99 10.49 9.43 14.28
N SER A 100 10.17 10.52 13.57
CA SER A 100 9.19 11.51 14.06
C SER A 100 7.81 10.89 14.21
N GLU A 101 7.08 11.30 15.25
CA GLU A 101 5.74 10.80 15.54
C GLU A 101 4.70 11.42 14.59
N VAL A 102 3.83 10.56 14.07
CA VAL A 102 2.61 10.92 13.35
C VAL A 102 1.43 10.40 14.16
N VAL A 103 0.52 11.29 14.53
CA VAL A 103 -0.69 10.96 15.27
C VAL A 103 -1.88 11.06 14.35
N LEU A 104 -2.74 10.05 14.34
CA LEU A 104 -4.02 10.07 13.66
C LEU A 104 -5.14 10.03 14.69
N GLY A 105 -6.12 10.91 14.50
CA GLY A 105 -7.28 11.02 15.37
C GLY A 105 -8.57 10.98 14.58
N LEU A 106 -9.51 10.15 15.03
CA LEU A 106 -10.91 10.16 14.61
C LEU A 106 -11.74 10.86 15.69
N GLN A 107 -12.26 12.02 15.33
CA GLN A 107 -13.24 12.75 16.11
C GLN A 107 -14.63 12.32 15.68
N ARG A 108 -15.49 12.06 16.66
CA ARG A 108 -16.90 11.71 16.50
C ARG A 108 -17.69 12.40 17.60
N ASP A 109 -19.02 12.34 17.52
CA ASP A 109 -19.86 12.72 18.65
C ASP A 109 -19.62 11.83 19.88
N SER A 110 -20.13 12.26 21.03
CA SER A 110 -19.97 11.55 22.30
C SER A 110 -20.71 10.21 22.38
N GLU A 111 -21.65 9.92 21.48
CA GLU A 111 -22.43 8.68 21.48
C GLU A 111 -21.74 7.56 20.70
N ASN A 112 -20.79 7.92 19.82
CA ASN A 112 -20.13 7.02 18.88
C ASN A 112 -18.67 6.66 19.21
N ASP A 113 -18.17 7.12 20.37
CA ASP A 113 -16.82 6.94 20.91
C ASP A 113 -15.70 7.45 19.98
N PRO A 114 -14.94 8.51 20.33
CA PRO A 114 -13.82 8.95 19.51
C PRO A 114 -12.63 7.97 19.60
N ALA A 115 -11.77 7.98 18.57
CA ALA A 115 -10.46 7.32 18.59
C ALA A 115 -9.37 8.38 18.39
N PRO A 116 -9.06 9.18 19.42
CA PRO A 116 -8.27 10.40 19.26
C PRO A 116 -6.79 10.15 18.98
N ARG A 117 -6.26 8.94 19.23
CA ARG A 117 -4.81 8.74 19.25
C ARG A 117 -4.38 7.36 18.75
N SER A 118 -4.27 7.22 17.43
CA SER A 118 -3.42 6.21 16.79
C SER A 118 -2.05 6.82 16.46
N VAL A 119 -0.96 6.11 16.72
CA VAL A 119 0.39 6.68 16.65
C VAL A 119 1.30 5.80 15.82
N VAL A 120 2.13 6.40 14.97
CA VAL A 120 3.21 5.71 14.27
C VAL A 120 4.42 6.63 14.13
N ARG A 121 5.61 6.05 13.99
CA ARG A 121 6.83 6.83 13.70
C ARG A 121 7.17 6.73 12.24
N LEU A 122 7.65 7.80 11.62
CA LEU A 122 8.10 7.77 10.24
C LEU A 122 9.25 6.76 10.07
N ALA A 123 9.15 5.92 9.04
CA ALA A 123 10.19 4.96 8.70
C ALA A 123 11.50 5.66 8.30
N ASP A 124 12.62 4.95 8.41
CA ASP A 124 13.90 5.43 7.94
C ASP A 124 13.85 5.63 6.43
N PRO A 125 14.53 6.65 5.88
CA PRO A 125 14.43 6.96 4.48
C PRO A 125 15.12 5.87 3.67
N VAL A 126 14.46 5.41 2.61
CA VAL A 126 15.04 4.46 1.67
C VAL A 126 15.30 5.12 0.33
N GLY A 127 16.44 4.79 -0.26
CA GLY A 127 16.80 5.17 -1.62
C GLY A 127 17.53 4.00 -2.28
N VAL A 128 17.40 3.89 -3.61
CA VAL A 128 18.01 2.80 -4.37
C VAL A 128 19.17 3.33 -5.21
N LEU A 129 20.36 2.79 -4.98
CA LEU A 129 21.59 3.08 -5.71
C LEU A 129 21.78 2.18 -6.93
N ALA A 130 21.42 0.90 -6.80
CA ALA A 130 21.49 -0.08 -7.89
C ALA A 130 20.21 -0.94 -7.93
N PRO A 131 19.68 -1.26 -9.12
CA PRO A 131 20.12 -0.79 -10.44
C PRO A 131 19.89 0.72 -10.60
N SER A 132 20.76 1.37 -11.38
CA SER A 132 20.56 2.78 -11.73
C SER A 132 19.32 2.92 -12.62
N ALA A 133 18.64 4.06 -12.54
CA ALA A 133 17.49 4.33 -13.39
C ALA A 133 17.86 4.19 -14.88
N GLY A 134 17.04 3.47 -15.64
CA GLY A 134 17.26 3.23 -17.07
C GLY A 134 18.36 2.21 -17.41
N ALA A 135 18.99 1.57 -16.42
CA ALA A 135 19.97 0.51 -16.66
C ALA A 135 19.37 -0.63 -17.52
N ARG A 136 20.23 -1.37 -18.22
CA ARG A 136 19.85 -2.62 -18.89
C ARG A 136 20.39 -3.79 -18.09
N HIS A 137 19.54 -4.73 -17.72
CA HIS A 137 19.92 -5.91 -16.95
C HIS A 137 19.47 -7.19 -17.65
N SER A 138 20.37 -8.16 -17.78
CA SER A 138 20.03 -9.47 -18.35
C SER A 138 19.37 -10.35 -17.30
N ARG A 139 18.19 -10.89 -17.60
CA ARG A 139 17.45 -11.80 -16.71
C ARG A 139 18.16 -13.14 -16.48
N ALA A 140 19.14 -13.47 -17.32
CA ALA A 140 20.01 -14.63 -17.13
C ALA A 140 21.07 -14.42 -16.03
N ARG A 141 21.18 -13.22 -15.46
CA ARG A 141 22.17 -12.86 -14.43
C ARG A 141 21.51 -12.41 -13.13
N ASP A 142 22.24 -12.62 -12.05
CA ASP A 142 21.91 -12.11 -10.72
C ASP A 142 21.80 -10.57 -10.76
N LEU A 143 20.77 -10.02 -10.11
CA LEU A 143 20.60 -8.58 -9.98
C LEU A 143 21.03 -8.13 -8.58
N ALA A 144 22.10 -7.35 -8.50
CA ALA A 144 22.49 -6.69 -7.26
C ALA A 144 21.59 -5.48 -7.02
N VAL A 145 20.92 -5.46 -5.87
CA VAL A 145 20.18 -4.30 -5.37
C VAL A 145 21.00 -3.67 -4.24
N ARG A 146 21.23 -2.36 -4.33
CA ARG A 146 21.97 -1.59 -3.31
C ARG A 146 21.14 -0.40 -2.87
N LEU A 147 21.06 -0.19 -1.57
CA LEU A 147 20.32 0.88 -0.93
C LEU A 147 21.25 1.97 -0.41
N THR A 148 20.72 3.17 -0.21
CA THR A 148 21.48 4.34 0.28
C THR A 148 21.96 4.18 1.71
N THR A 149 21.17 3.52 2.56
CA THR A 149 21.44 3.38 3.99
C THR A 149 20.95 2.01 4.49
N PRO A 150 21.71 1.34 5.37
CA PRO A 150 21.20 0.21 6.13
C PRO A 150 20.12 0.67 7.12
N SER A 151 19.28 -0.25 7.60
CA SER A 151 18.33 -0.02 8.68
C SER A 151 17.92 -1.34 9.31
N ASP A 152 17.56 -1.32 10.58
CA ASP A 152 17.01 -2.47 11.30
C ASP A 152 15.50 -2.65 11.08
N GLN A 153 14.86 -1.70 10.40
CA GLN A 153 13.44 -1.78 10.05
C GLN A 153 13.20 -2.80 8.93
N GLN A 154 12.02 -3.41 8.96
CA GLN A 154 11.62 -4.36 7.94
C GLN A 154 11.69 -3.71 6.55
N THR A 155 12.48 -4.29 5.66
CA THR A 155 12.68 -3.80 4.30
C THR A 155 12.29 -4.89 3.31
N SER A 156 11.37 -4.58 2.39
CA SER A 156 10.97 -5.45 1.29
C SER A 156 11.33 -4.84 -0.05
N ILE A 157 11.77 -5.69 -0.97
CA ILE A 157 11.96 -5.37 -2.37
C ILE A 157 10.91 -6.13 -3.16
N GLU A 158 10.20 -5.43 -4.01
CA GLU A 158 9.24 -6.00 -4.96
C GLU A 158 9.65 -5.61 -6.37
N TRP A 159 9.40 -6.50 -7.33
CA TRP A 159 9.56 -6.18 -8.75
C TRP A 159 8.32 -6.55 -9.54
N THR A 160 8.06 -5.77 -10.58
CA THR A 160 6.95 -6.01 -11.49
C THR A 160 7.29 -5.52 -12.91
N GLY A 161 6.67 -6.10 -13.92
CA GLY A 161 6.81 -5.67 -15.31
C GLY A 161 6.15 -6.65 -16.29
N PRO A 162 5.96 -6.27 -17.56
CA PRO A 162 5.12 -7.03 -18.48
C PRO A 162 5.77 -8.30 -19.03
N CYS A 163 7.10 -8.45 -18.91
CA CYS A 163 7.84 -9.63 -19.38
C CYS A 163 8.35 -10.55 -18.26
N VAL A 164 8.02 -10.25 -17.00
CA VAL A 164 8.41 -11.07 -15.84
C VAL A 164 7.22 -11.23 -14.88
N SER A 165 7.14 -12.36 -14.19
CA SER A 165 6.25 -12.50 -13.05
C SER A 165 6.71 -11.57 -11.93
N SER A 166 5.74 -10.91 -11.28
CA SER A 166 6.02 -10.14 -10.09
C SER A 166 6.60 -11.03 -9.00
N GLY A 167 7.48 -10.49 -8.18
CA GLY A 167 8.07 -11.21 -7.06
C GLY A 167 8.54 -10.25 -5.99
N SER A 168 8.94 -10.83 -4.86
CA SER A 168 9.39 -10.08 -3.71
C SER A 168 10.51 -10.80 -2.96
N LEU A 169 11.27 -10.00 -2.22
CA LEU A 169 12.35 -10.43 -1.34
C LEU A 169 12.34 -9.55 -0.08
N ARG A 170 12.65 -10.13 1.07
CA ARG A 170 12.86 -9.36 2.31
C ARG A 170 14.35 -9.30 2.61
N LEU A 171 14.81 -8.16 3.09
CA LEU A 171 16.17 -7.98 3.59
C LEU A 171 16.21 -8.28 5.08
N ASP A 172 17.32 -8.84 5.53
CA ASP A 172 17.55 -8.98 6.96
C ASP A 172 17.86 -7.59 7.57
N PRO A 173 17.55 -7.38 8.86
CA PRO A 173 17.91 -6.15 9.57
C PRO A 173 19.39 -5.79 9.40
N GLY A 174 19.67 -4.51 9.17
CA GLY A 174 21.01 -3.96 9.00
C GLY A 174 21.62 -4.14 7.60
N GLN A 175 20.98 -4.88 6.68
CA GLN A 175 21.48 -5.01 5.32
C GLN A 175 21.18 -3.76 4.47
N SER A 176 22.16 -3.36 3.65
CA SER A 176 22.02 -2.31 2.64
C SER A 176 22.12 -2.83 1.20
N ASP A 177 22.37 -4.12 1.03
CA ASP A 177 22.52 -4.75 -0.27
C ASP A 177 21.97 -6.17 -0.23
N VAL A 178 21.47 -6.61 -1.37
CA VAL A 178 20.99 -7.97 -1.57
C VAL A 178 21.08 -8.35 -3.03
N THR A 179 21.21 -9.65 -3.29
CA THR A 179 21.20 -10.19 -4.64
C THR A 179 19.88 -10.88 -4.91
N ILE A 180 19.16 -10.44 -5.94
CA ILE A 180 18.05 -11.20 -6.51
C ILE A 180 18.66 -12.26 -7.43
N PRO A 181 18.54 -13.55 -7.11
CA PRO A 181 19.22 -14.59 -7.87
C PRO A 181 18.64 -14.70 -9.28
N ARG A 182 19.48 -15.08 -10.24
CA ARG A 182 19.06 -15.44 -11.59
C ARG A 182 17.90 -16.44 -11.55
N GLY A 183 16.98 -16.31 -12.48
CA GLY A 183 15.77 -17.14 -12.53
C GLY A 183 14.63 -16.67 -11.61
N SER A 184 14.83 -15.62 -10.80
CA SER A 184 13.72 -14.95 -10.08
C SER A 184 12.80 -14.19 -11.04
N PHE A 185 13.36 -13.66 -12.13
CA PHE A 185 12.62 -13.04 -13.23
C PHE A 185 12.07 -14.10 -14.18
N LYS A 186 11.03 -14.82 -13.74
CA LYS A 186 10.36 -15.83 -14.55
C LYS A 186 9.47 -15.19 -15.59
N VAL A 187 9.39 -15.79 -16.78
CA VAL A 187 8.43 -15.35 -17.80
C VAL A 187 7.01 -15.70 -17.32
N PRO A 188 6.04 -14.77 -17.37
CA PRO A 188 4.66 -15.07 -17.01
C PRO A 188 4.10 -16.23 -17.87
N PRO A 189 3.26 -17.11 -17.29
CA PRO A 189 2.54 -18.09 -18.10
C PRO A 189 1.67 -17.35 -19.14
N PRO A 190 1.50 -17.91 -20.35
CA PRO A 190 0.63 -17.32 -21.36
C PRO A 190 -0.80 -17.20 -20.79
N ALA A 191 -1.45 -16.07 -21.06
CA ALA A 191 -2.82 -15.85 -20.62
C ALA A 191 -3.73 -16.92 -21.26
N THR A 192 -4.29 -17.80 -20.45
CA THR A 192 -5.11 -18.95 -20.87
C THR A 192 -6.46 -18.56 -21.49
N THR A 193 -6.81 -17.28 -21.46
CA THR A 193 -8.09 -16.74 -21.94
C THR A 193 -8.02 -16.07 -23.31
N SER A 194 -6.85 -15.99 -23.95
CA SER A 194 -6.74 -15.40 -25.29
C SER A 194 -6.60 -16.50 -26.35
N PRO A 195 -7.46 -16.53 -27.39
CA PRO A 195 -7.39 -17.52 -28.47
C PRO A 195 -6.13 -17.36 -29.34
N THR A 196 -5.39 -16.27 -29.19
CA THR A 196 -4.10 -16.04 -29.83
C THR A 196 -3.08 -15.62 -28.76
N PRO A 197 -2.11 -16.47 -28.39
CA PRO A 197 -1.07 -16.08 -27.44
C PRO A 197 -0.23 -14.97 -28.07
N SER A 198 -0.37 -13.75 -27.57
CA SER A 198 0.50 -12.64 -27.97
C SER A 198 1.91 -12.95 -27.43
N PRO A 199 2.96 -12.93 -28.26
CA PRO A 199 4.30 -13.21 -27.80
C PRO A 199 4.72 -12.14 -26.78
N LEU A 200 5.16 -12.58 -25.60
CA LEU A 200 5.68 -11.67 -24.58
C LEU A 200 6.90 -10.92 -25.15
N PRO A 201 7.05 -9.61 -24.85
CA PRO A 201 8.15 -8.84 -25.38
C PRO A 201 9.47 -9.38 -24.83
N SER A 202 10.47 -9.51 -25.70
CA SER A 202 11.79 -10.06 -25.34
C SER A 202 12.56 -9.15 -24.39
N SER A 203 12.21 -7.86 -24.34
CA SER A 203 12.70 -6.88 -23.38
C SER A 203 11.54 -6.06 -22.84
N CYS A 204 11.64 -5.62 -21.58
CA CYS A 204 10.62 -4.76 -20.99
C CYS A 204 11.18 -3.88 -19.88
N LYS A 205 10.46 -2.80 -19.55
CA LYS A 205 10.69 -2.06 -18.33
C LYS A 205 10.23 -2.86 -17.12
N LEU A 206 11.11 -3.00 -16.14
CA LEU A 206 10.80 -3.49 -14.81
C LEU A 206 10.81 -2.33 -13.84
N THR A 207 9.87 -2.36 -12.91
CA THR A 207 9.80 -1.45 -11.77
C THR A 207 10.21 -2.23 -10.53
N LEU A 208 11.27 -1.79 -9.88
CA LEU A 208 11.73 -2.24 -8.57
C LEU A 208 11.19 -1.26 -7.53
N THR A 209 10.41 -1.73 -6.58
CA THR A 209 9.91 -0.94 -5.45
C THR A 209 10.57 -1.46 -4.18
N VAL A 210 11.23 -0.58 -3.45
CA VAL A 210 11.81 -0.88 -2.14
C VAL A 210 11.00 -0.14 -1.09
N THR A 211 10.46 -0.88 -0.15
CA THR A 211 9.65 -0.35 0.95
C THR A 211 10.32 -0.69 2.26
N ARG A 212 10.56 0.33 3.08
CA ARG A 212 10.94 0.17 4.48
C ARG A 212 9.76 0.53 5.35
N SER A 213 9.41 -0.32 6.31
CA SER A 213 8.20 -0.17 7.10
C SER A 213 8.43 -0.30 8.60
N VAL A 214 7.66 0.45 9.37
CA VAL A 214 7.57 0.33 10.82
C VAL A 214 6.11 0.32 11.24
N ASP A 215 5.75 -0.59 12.13
CA ASP A 215 4.42 -0.68 12.71
C ASP A 215 4.22 0.38 13.80
N GLY A 216 2.99 0.87 13.92
CA GLY A 216 2.57 1.78 14.98
C GLY A 216 1.60 1.11 15.95
N GLN A 217 0.97 1.95 16.77
CA GLN A 217 -0.06 1.57 17.71
C GLN A 217 -1.39 2.21 17.32
N LEU A 218 -2.38 1.37 17.05
CA LEU A 218 -3.74 1.82 16.79
C LEU A 218 -4.44 2.20 18.11
N ASP A 219 -5.31 3.20 18.07
CA ASP A 219 -6.15 3.57 19.21
C ASP A 219 -7.03 2.38 19.66
N PRO A 220 -7.10 2.07 20.97
CA PRO A 220 -7.87 0.93 21.47
C PRO A 220 -9.39 1.04 21.27
N ALA A 221 -9.92 2.22 20.92
CA ALA A 221 -11.34 2.36 20.59
C ALA A 221 -11.73 1.64 19.30
N TYR A 222 -10.77 1.38 18.39
CA TYR A 222 -11.02 0.57 17.20
C TYR A 222 -11.15 -0.93 17.55
N LYS A 223 -11.95 -1.67 16.78
CA LYS A 223 -12.11 -3.12 16.95
C LYS A 223 -10.78 -3.86 16.79
N LYS A 224 -10.11 -3.56 15.68
CA LYS A 224 -8.83 -4.12 15.25
C LYS A 224 -8.31 -3.32 14.06
N GLY A 225 -7.08 -3.59 13.67
CA GLY A 225 -6.51 -2.96 12.50
C GLY A 225 -5.01 -2.93 12.52
N THR A 226 -4.46 -2.14 11.61
CA THR A 226 -3.03 -1.89 11.50
C THR A 226 -2.81 -0.41 11.25
N ILE A 227 -1.72 0.09 11.79
CA ILE A 227 -1.14 1.38 11.43
C ILE A 227 0.33 1.14 11.17
N ARG A 228 0.82 1.65 10.04
CA ARG A 228 2.22 1.53 9.64
C ARG A 228 2.69 2.79 8.93
N ALA A 229 3.97 3.08 9.05
CA ALA A 229 4.64 4.07 8.22
C ALA A 229 5.59 3.37 7.26
N GLU A 230 5.67 3.88 6.04
CA GLU A 230 6.46 3.35 4.95
C GLU A 230 7.34 4.44 4.36
N SER A 231 8.61 4.15 4.10
CA SER A 231 9.42 4.91 3.14
C SER A 231 9.54 4.09 1.87
N VAL A 232 9.29 4.70 0.72
CA VAL A 232 9.20 3.97 -0.56
C VAL A 232 10.12 4.60 -1.60
N ALA A 233 10.99 3.78 -2.19
CA ALA A 233 11.82 4.15 -3.31
C ALA A 233 11.52 3.26 -4.52
N THR A 234 11.45 3.88 -5.71
CA THR A 234 11.15 3.17 -6.95
C THR A 234 12.27 3.36 -7.96
N ARG A 235 12.62 2.29 -8.68
CA ARG A 235 13.56 2.34 -9.80
C ARG A 235 13.03 1.59 -11.00
N GLU A 236 13.08 2.24 -12.14
CA GLU A 236 12.83 1.59 -13.42
C GLU A 236 14.15 1.20 -14.10
N PHE A 237 14.20 -0.01 -14.64
CA PHE A 237 15.30 -0.47 -15.49
C PHE A 237 14.75 -1.39 -16.60
N THR A 238 15.52 -1.62 -17.65
CA THR A 238 15.12 -2.48 -18.76
C THR A 238 15.65 -3.89 -18.56
N SER A 239 14.77 -4.88 -18.45
CA SER A 239 15.10 -6.30 -18.51
C SER A 239 15.29 -6.73 -19.96
N ILE A 240 16.39 -7.41 -20.23
CA ILE A 240 16.71 -8.05 -21.51
C ILE A 240 16.97 -9.54 -21.28
N PRO A 241 16.98 -10.39 -22.33
CA PRO A 241 17.32 -11.80 -22.21
C PRO A 241 18.62 -12.06 -21.46
#